data_AF-A0A431FVG4-F1
#
_entry.id   AF-A0A431FVG4-F1
#
_cell.length_a   1.000
_cell.length_b   1.000
_cell.length_c   1.000
_cell.angle_alpha   90.00
_cell.angle_beta   90.00
_cell.angle_gamma   90.00
#
_symmetry.space_group_name_H-M   'P 1'
#
loop_
_entity.id
_entity.type
_entity.pdbx_description
1 polymer ?
#
loop_
_entity_poly.entity_id
_entity_poly.type
_entity_poly.pdbx_seq_one_letter_code
_entity_poly.pdbx_strand_id
1 'polypeptide(L)'
;MDKNTEIVVLDRGFTRNQSNVSNAIASARTKMTTLELQAFYQTTTLINMNDTDFNEYEISVNDFSRALNIGNTNREQIIKLCKSLLRQVFEIEQENGDYTGYTIFSRMHYKHKEQVINIRFNNDFKPFLLQLKQFTKIEQVGYIKNFTSKYAIRFYTLLKDYRKMTYRDFSIKSLNKILMLPKSYDNYTRFYLNVLKPAIDEINAKSDLRVNEPSDFKKSGKKITGFRLYFSYKNDEITKNKIKAVKSKYKKLGFLAFKNEKIMIGDNIFTINEIIYHEQRYKCISDQNENILSTPFKNKMEEMIFSGIEKLQNEMLKSEKKEKVELNEFLEEKDEKEKKRNFAKMFLGLNDSENKNIEEETEEQKYLKFLKNMKAKEFRFEYDGKLWQFDDFDFYEFKIIATELVRDEYEDLKFATTMHFNAKDQEQFFKMVDTFKNGYKPS
;
A
#
# COMPACT_ATOMS: atom_id res chain seq x y z
N MET A 1 -5.89 30.40 28.91
CA MET A 1 -4.84 29.48 29.37
C MET A 1 -5.01 28.20 28.59
N ASP A 2 -4.12 27.94 27.63
CA ASP A 2 -4.14 26.70 26.84
C ASP A 2 -3.92 25.55 27.83
N LYS A 3 -4.89 24.63 27.93
CA LYS A 3 -4.70 23.36 28.65
C LYS A 3 -3.43 22.72 28.10
N ASN A 4 -2.56 22.19 28.97
CA ASN A 4 -1.36 21.41 28.61
C ASN A 4 -1.70 20.51 27.41
N THR A 5 -1.31 20.96 26.22
CA THR A 5 -1.57 20.21 25.00
C THR A 5 -0.43 19.22 24.93
N GLU A 6 -0.73 17.96 25.23
CA GLU A 6 0.24 16.88 25.19
C GLU A 6 0.81 16.80 23.77
N ILE A 7 2.14 16.96 23.65
CA ILE A 7 2.83 16.86 22.37
C ILE A 7 3.00 15.36 22.07
N VAL A 8 2.36 14.89 21.01
CA VAL A 8 2.50 13.52 20.54
C VAL A 8 3.75 13.42 19.67
N VAL A 9 4.80 12.81 20.21
CA VAL A 9 6.06 12.58 19.51
C VAL A 9 5.94 11.36 18.60
N LEU A 10 6.32 11.51 17.32
CA LEU A 10 6.23 10.48 16.30
C LEU A 10 7.61 9.84 16.05
N ASP A 11 8.09 9.07 17.02
CA ASP A 11 9.44 8.46 17.01
C ASP A 11 9.70 7.52 15.82
N ARG A 12 8.64 6.99 15.21
CA ARG A 12 8.68 6.12 14.02
C ARG A 12 8.06 6.77 12.79
N GLY A 13 7.99 8.10 12.77
CA GLY A 13 7.33 8.85 11.71
C GLY A 13 5.83 8.57 11.60
N PHE A 14 5.31 8.60 10.37
CA PHE A 14 3.91 8.30 10.10
C PHE A 14 3.67 6.79 10.10
N THR A 15 3.11 6.26 11.19
CA THR A 15 2.84 4.82 11.34
C THR A 15 1.47 4.39 10.80
N ARG A 16 0.60 5.35 10.48
CA ARG A 16 -0.74 5.11 9.96
C ARG A 16 -0.83 5.47 8.48
N ASN A 17 -1.54 4.63 7.74
CA ASN A 17 -1.69 4.76 6.30
C ASN A 17 -3.10 5.20 5.88
N GLN A 18 -4.05 5.17 6.80
CA GLN A 18 -5.44 5.53 6.50
C GLN A 18 -5.69 7.02 6.78
N SER A 19 -6.30 7.68 5.82
CA SER A 19 -6.82 9.05 5.96
C SER A 19 -8.35 9.03 5.90
N ASN A 20 -8.98 9.75 6.83
CA ASN A 20 -10.42 9.98 6.84
C ASN A 20 -10.64 11.49 6.81
N VAL A 21 -11.32 11.98 5.79
CA VAL A 21 -11.66 13.40 5.65
C VAL A 21 -13.12 13.56 5.30
N SER A 22 -13.76 14.65 5.76
CA SER A 22 -15.13 14.96 5.34
C SER A 22 -15.24 15.05 3.82
N ASN A 23 -16.37 14.58 3.29
CA ASN A 23 -16.69 14.65 1.85
C ASN A 23 -16.60 16.08 1.32
N ALA A 24 -16.89 17.07 2.17
CA ALA A 24 -16.78 18.49 1.84
C ALA A 24 -15.36 18.87 1.38
N ILE A 25 -14.31 18.25 1.93
CA ILE A 25 -12.91 18.51 1.57
C ILE A 25 -12.60 18.07 0.13
N ALA A 26 -13.16 16.94 -0.31
CA ALA A 26 -12.97 16.46 -1.68
C ALA A 26 -13.57 17.43 -2.71
N SER A 27 -14.71 18.05 -2.37
CA SER A 27 -15.38 19.07 -3.20
C SER A 27 -14.90 20.51 -2.98
N ALA A 28 -14.18 20.80 -1.90
CA ALA A 28 -13.76 22.16 -1.54
C ALA A 28 -12.74 22.72 -2.53
N ARG A 29 -12.81 24.03 -2.83
CA ARG A 29 -11.81 24.66 -3.71
C ARG A 29 -10.52 24.86 -2.94
N THR A 30 -9.39 24.66 -3.61
CA THR A 30 -8.08 24.93 -3.03
C THR A 30 -7.03 25.19 -4.11
N LYS A 31 -6.06 26.05 -3.81
CA LYS A 31 -4.94 26.40 -4.70
C LYS A 31 -3.71 25.52 -4.48
N MET A 32 -3.81 24.53 -3.59
CA MET A 32 -2.69 23.64 -3.27
C MET A 32 -2.05 23.01 -4.51
N THR A 33 -0.73 22.95 -4.45
CA THR A 33 0.12 22.15 -5.32
C THR A 33 -0.02 20.65 -5.01
N THR A 34 0.52 19.79 -5.87
CA THR A 34 0.56 18.34 -5.64
C THR A 34 1.19 18.00 -4.29
N LEU A 35 2.36 18.59 -3.98
CA LEU A 35 3.10 18.32 -2.75
C LEU A 35 2.34 18.78 -1.50
N GLU A 36 1.62 19.92 -1.58
CA GLU A 36 0.79 20.39 -0.47
C GLU A 36 -0.42 19.50 -0.23
N LEU A 37 -1.07 18.99 -1.29
CA LEU A 37 -2.16 18.01 -1.15
C LEU A 37 -1.65 16.70 -0.55
N GLN A 38 -0.49 16.21 -1.00
CA GLN A 38 0.15 15.03 -0.42
C GLN A 38 0.45 15.22 1.06
N ALA A 39 1.06 16.35 1.43
CA ALA A 39 1.34 16.70 2.81
C ALA A 39 0.07 16.81 3.66
N PHE A 40 -0.98 17.44 3.13
CA PHE A 40 -2.28 17.49 3.78
C PHE A 40 -2.79 16.09 4.08
N TYR A 41 -2.97 15.23 3.06
CA TYR A 41 -3.50 13.88 3.28
C TYR A 41 -2.59 13.05 4.19
N GLN A 42 -1.26 13.16 4.07
CA GLN A 42 -0.31 12.50 4.97
C GLN A 42 -0.51 12.94 6.42
N THR A 43 -0.62 14.24 6.71
CA THR A 43 -0.85 14.73 8.08
C THR A 43 -2.19 14.30 8.65
N THR A 44 -3.23 14.11 7.83
CA THR A 44 -4.52 13.60 8.34
C THR A 44 -4.43 12.17 8.88
N THR A 45 -3.40 11.39 8.52
CA THR A 45 -3.16 10.06 9.10
C THR A 45 -2.77 10.11 10.59
N LEU A 46 -2.41 11.28 11.11
CA LEU A 46 -2.09 11.52 12.52
C LEU A 46 -3.33 11.57 13.42
N ILE A 47 -4.53 11.63 12.84
CA ILE A 47 -5.76 11.82 13.60
C ILE A 47 -6.49 10.49 13.74
N ASN A 48 -6.71 10.03 14.98
CA ASN A 48 -7.49 8.83 15.23
C ASN A 48 -8.98 9.14 15.15
N MET A 49 -9.76 8.13 14.77
CA MET A 49 -11.21 8.25 14.68
C MET A 49 -11.90 8.47 16.04
N ASN A 50 -11.20 8.16 17.14
CA ASN A 50 -11.69 8.33 18.51
C ASN A 50 -11.16 9.62 19.17
N ASP A 51 -10.32 10.40 18.48
CA ASP A 51 -9.81 11.65 19.02
C ASP A 51 -10.96 12.66 19.18
N THR A 52 -11.01 13.37 20.31
CA THR A 52 -12.03 14.40 20.57
C THR A 52 -11.51 15.81 20.30
N ASP A 53 -10.19 15.98 20.22
CA ASP A 53 -9.50 17.24 19.95
C ASP A 53 -8.24 17.01 19.11
N PHE A 54 -7.69 18.07 18.53
CA PHE A 54 -6.40 18.02 17.85
C PHE A 54 -5.26 18.19 18.85
N ASN A 55 -4.40 17.18 18.92
CA ASN A 55 -3.12 17.28 19.61
C ASN A 55 -2.10 18.09 18.79
N GLU A 56 -1.02 18.48 19.45
CA GLU A 56 0.19 18.94 18.78
C GLU A 56 1.07 17.73 18.48
N TYR A 57 1.52 17.60 17.23
CA TYR A 57 2.33 16.46 16.80
C TYR A 57 3.76 16.92 16.55
N GLU A 58 4.74 16.15 16.99
CA GLU A 58 6.15 16.38 16.67
C GLU A 58 6.69 15.26 15.79
N ILE A 59 7.28 15.62 14.65
CA ILE A 59 7.88 14.66 13.71
C ILE A 59 9.28 15.08 13.32
N SER A 60 10.18 14.11 13.14
CA SER A 60 11.51 14.41 12.59
C SER A 60 11.39 14.95 11.15
N VAL A 61 12.29 15.87 10.80
CA VAL A 61 12.38 16.44 9.44
C VAL A 61 12.68 15.35 8.41
N ASN A 62 13.42 14.31 8.82
CA ASN A 62 13.75 13.19 7.97
C ASN A 62 12.52 12.33 7.65
N ASP A 63 11.71 11.98 8.66
CA ASP A 63 10.51 11.17 8.45
C ASP A 63 9.43 11.94 7.68
N PHE A 64 9.30 13.24 7.94
CA PHE A 64 8.42 14.10 7.16
C PHE A 64 8.83 14.17 5.69
N SER A 65 10.13 14.29 5.42
CA SER A 65 10.68 14.27 4.05
C SER A 65 10.41 12.93 3.35
N ARG A 66 10.71 11.81 4.03
CA ARG A 66 10.52 10.46 3.50
C ARG A 66 9.06 10.18 3.15
N ALA A 67 8.14 10.57 4.03
CA ALA A 67 6.70 10.41 3.81
C ALA A 67 6.18 11.18 2.58
N LEU A 68 6.88 12.23 2.16
CA LEU A 68 6.50 13.07 1.02
C LEU A 68 7.41 12.92 -0.20
N ASN A 69 8.31 11.94 -0.22
CA ASN A 69 9.32 11.77 -1.28
C ASN A 69 10.16 13.04 -1.54
N ILE A 70 10.41 13.82 -0.50
CA ILE A 70 11.32 14.98 -0.56
C ILE A 70 12.72 14.46 -0.28
N GLY A 71 13.68 14.74 -1.17
CA GLY A 71 15.07 14.30 -0.97
C GLY A 71 15.68 14.81 0.34
N ASN A 72 16.45 13.96 1.03
CA ASN A 72 16.92 14.12 2.42
C ASN A 72 17.82 15.35 2.71
N THR A 73 18.11 16.20 1.72
CA THR A 73 18.93 17.42 1.88
C THR A 73 18.18 18.72 1.58
N ASN A 74 16.91 18.69 1.16
CA ASN A 74 16.22 19.91 0.74
C ASN A 74 15.48 20.63 1.88
N ARG A 75 16.24 21.06 2.89
CA ARG A 75 15.71 21.81 4.06
C ARG A 75 14.87 23.02 3.65
N GLU A 76 15.33 23.78 2.66
CA GLU A 76 14.62 24.97 2.18
C GLU A 76 13.24 24.62 1.61
N GLN A 77 13.15 23.51 0.87
CA GLN A 77 11.87 23.01 0.36
C GLN A 77 10.90 22.64 1.48
N ILE A 78 11.37 22.03 2.58
CA ILE A 78 10.53 21.69 3.73
C ILE A 78 10.02 22.94 4.43
N ILE A 79 10.92 23.90 4.72
CA ILE A 79 10.53 25.17 5.34
C ILE A 79 9.53 25.92 4.46
N LYS A 80 9.77 25.94 3.14
CA LYS A 80 8.85 26.53 2.17
C LYS A 80 7.51 25.81 2.17
N LEU A 81 7.50 24.49 2.21
CA LEU A 81 6.27 23.68 2.29
C LEU A 81 5.48 23.98 3.57
N CYS A 82 6.10 23.98 4.75
CA CYS A 82 5.42 24.31 6.01
C CYS A 82 4.82 25.72 5.98
N LYS A 83 5.58 26.71 5.52
CA LYS A 83 5.09 28.10 5.37
C LYS A 83 3.94 28.20 4.36
N SER A 84 4.01 27.41 3.29
CA SER A 84 2.97 27.39 2.26
C SER A 84 1.69 26.73 2.77
N LEU A 85 1.79 25.57 3.43
CA LEU A 85 0.66 24.86 4.05
C LEU A 85 -0.11 25.72 5.05
N LEU A 86 0.58 26.53 5.87
CA LEU A 86 -0.06 27.48 6.80
C LEU A 86 -0.93 28.53 6.11
N ARG A 87 -0.65 28.85 4.84
CA ARG A 87 -1.41 29.83 4.05
C ARG A 87 -2.54 29.19 3.25
N GLN A 88 -2.61 27.86 3.20
CA GLN A 88 -3.60 27.16 2.40
C GLN A 88 -4.96 27.13 3.09
N VAL A 89 -5.99 27.23 2.25
CA VAL A 89 -7.39 27.28 2.66
C VAL A 89 -8.17 26.28 1.83
N PHE A 90 -9.16 25.63 2.46
CA PHE A 90 -10.25 24.97 1.76
C PHE A 90 -11.46 25.91 1.75
N GLU A 91 -11.89 26.31 0.56
CA GLU A 91 -13.09 27.11 0.37
C GLU A 91 -14.28 26.19 0.13
N ILE A 92 -15.25 26.24 1.05
CA ILE A 92 -16.48 25.48 0.98
C ILE A 92 -17.61 26.46 0.69
N GLU A 93 -18.33 26.18 -0.39
CA GLU A 93 -19.50 26.96 -0.79
C GLU A 93 -20.75 26.39 -0.14
N GLN A 94 -21.59 27.27 0.39
CA GLN A 94 -22.86 26.96 1.01
C GLN A 94 -23.99 27.04 -0.03
N GLU A 95 -25.14 26.45 0.28
CA GLU A 95 -26.28 26.38 -0.65
C GLU A 95 -26.84 27.75 -1.03
N ASN A 96 -26.73 28.73 -0.13
CA ASN A 96 -27.15 30.12 -0.35
C ASN A 96 -26.18 30.93 -1.23
N GLY A 97 -25.06 30.33 -1.66
CA GLY A 97 -24.02 30.98 -2.46
C GLY A 97 -22.90 31.65 -1.65
N ASP A 98 -23.00 31.66 -0.31
CA ASP A 98 -21.90 32.12 0.55
C ASP A 98 -20.74 31.14 0.46
N TYR A 99 -19.54 31.63 0.75
CA TYR A 99 -18.37 30.76 0.90
C TYR A 99 -17.69 31.00 2.24
N THR A 100 -17.16 29.91 2.80
CA THR A 100 -16.35 29.95 4.01
C THR A 100 -15.00 29.32 3.70
N GLY A 101 -13.93 30.06 4.02
CA GLY A 101 -12.56 29.57 3.90
C GLY A 101 -12.07 29.05 5.25
N TYR A 102 -11.64 27.79 5.29
CA TYR A 102 -11.04 27.18 6.47
C TYR A 102 -9.54 26.99 6.29
N THR A 103 -8.73 27.61 7.16
CA THR A 103 -7.30 27.29 7.27
C THR A 103 -7.13 25.95 7.96
N ILE A 104 -6.10 25.21 7.57
CA ILE A 104 -5.94 23.80 8.00
C ILE A 104 -5.11 23.69 9.26
N PHE A 105 -4.03 24.47 9.33
CA PHE A 105 -3.06 24.43 10.43
C PHE A 105 -3.09 25.77 11.17
N SER A 106 -3.14 25.70 12.50
CA SER A 106 -2.96 26.87 13.36
C SER A 106 -1.48 27.16 13.58
N ARG A 107 -0.63 26.12 13.53
CA ARG A 107 0.83 26.23 13.72
C ARG A 107 1.58 25.13 13.00
N MET A 108 2.67 25.52 12.34
CA MET A 108 3.76 24.61 11.92
C MET A 108 5.07 25.25 12.34
N HIS A 109 5.80 24.62 13.27
CA HIS A 109 7.04 25.15 13.82
C HIS A 109 8.22 24.25 13.46
N TYR A 110 9.09 24.73 12.58
CA TYR A 110 10.33 24.05 12.21
C TYR A 110 11.42 24.37 13.25
N LYS A 111 11.79 23.37 14.04
CA LYS A 111 12.83 23.46 15.07
C LYS A 111 14.17 23.04 14.48
N HIS A 112 15.01 24.03 14.15
CA HIS A 112 16.24 23.78 13.41
C HIS A 112 17.26 22.94 14.20
N LYS A 113 17.48 23.24 15.48
CA LYS A 113 18.53 22.57 16.25
C LYS A 113 18.19 21.09 16.48
N GLU A 114 16.91 20.84 16.71
CA GLU A 114 16.33 19.53 17.02
C GLU A 114 16.00 18.73 15.75
N GLN A 115 15.99 19.37 14.58
CA GLN A 115 15.57 18.76 13.29
C GLN A 115 14.18 18.11 13.36
N VAL A 116 13.23 18.80 13.99
CA VAL A 116 11.82 18.36 14.08
C VAL A 116 10.86 19.45 13.61
N ILE A 117 9.61 19.05 13.33
CA ILE A 117 8.51 19.92 12.96
C ILE A 117 7.36 19.67 13.93
N ASN A 118 6.90 20.72 14.63
CA ASN A 118 5.65 20.66 15.37
C ASN A 118 4.48 21.07 14.47
N ILE A 119 3.41 20.29 14.46
CA ILE A 119 2.23 20.48 13.62
C ILE A 119 1.00 20.54 14.53
N ARG A 120 0.22 21.61 14.41
CA ARG A 120 -1.08 21.76 15.08
C ARG A 120 -2.15 22.15 14.06
N PHE A 121 -3.19 21.33 13.98
CA PHE A 121 -4.37 21.65 13.16
C PHE A 121 -5.12 22.86 13.71
N ASN A 122 -5.88 23.54 12.87
CA ASN A 122 -6.79 24.58 13.31
C ASN A 122 -8.05 23.93 13.93
N ASN A 123 -8.49 24.41 15.09
CA ASN A 123 -9.70 23.93 15.77
C ASN A 123 -10.97 24.10 14.92
N ASP A 124 -11.03 25.14 14.08
CA ASP A 124 -12.17 25.33 13.17
C ASP A 124 -12.21 24.26 12.07
N PHE A 125 -11.13 23.49 11.90
CA PHE A 125 -11.04 22.39 10.95
C PHE A 125 -11.56 21.04 11.52
N LYS A 126 -11.93 20.99 12.81
CA LYS A 126 -12.47 19.78 13.48
C LYS A 126 -13.64 19.12 12.75
N PRO A 127 -14.63 19.88 12.21
CA PRO A 127 -15.76 19.27 11.49
C PRO A 127 -15.34 18.45 10.26
N PHE A 128 -14.12 18.65 9.77
CA PHE A 128 -13.61 18.00 8.56
C PHE A 128 -12.69 16.82 8.81
N LEU A 129 -12.26 16.57 10.05
CA LEU A 129 -11.31 15.48 10.38
C LEU A 129 -11.69 14.62 11.59
N LEU A 130 -12.41 15.14 12.60
CA LEU A 130 -12.73 14.38 13.84
C LEU A 130 -14.19 13.94 13.89
N GLN A 131 -15.13 14.86 13.72
CA GLN A 131 -16.56 14.63 13.95
C GLN A 131 -17.29 14.19 12.68
N LEU A 132 -16.70 13.19 12.01
CA LEU A 132 -17.08 12.78 10.66
C LEU A 132 -18.30 11.85 10.68
N LYS A 133 -19.46 12.37 10.26
CA LYS A 133 -20.67 11.54 10.00
C LYS A 133 -20.55 10.77 8.68
N GLN A 134 -20.10 11.46 7.64
CA GLN A 134 -19.80 10.90 6.32
C GLN A 134 -18.42 11.38 5.91
N PHE A 135 -17.60 10.47 5.38
CA PHE A 135 -16.22 10.77 5.05
C PHE A 135 -15.70 10.00 3.85
N THR A 136 -14.78 10.63 3.15
CA THR A 136 -13.90 10.02 2.17
C THR A 136 -12.84 9.24 2.94
N LYS A 137 -12.84 7.93 2.75
CA LYS A 137 -11.79 7.05 3.29
C LYS A 137 -10.76 6.78 2.20
N ILE A 138 -9.51 7.08 2.52
CA ILE A 138 -8.35 6.69 1.74
C ILE A 138 -7.63 5.62 2.57
N GLU A 139 -7.75 4.36 2.14
CA GLU A 139 -7.19 3.20 2.84
C GLU A 139 -5.66 3.28 2.89
N GLN A 140 -5.04 3.81 1.84
CA GLN A 140 -3.59 3.97 1.74
C GLN A 140 -3.25 5.34 1.18
N VAL A 141 -2.71 6.20 2.03
CA VAL A 141 -2.22 7.51 1.65
C VAL A 141 -1.05 7.42 0.66
N GLY A 142 -0.36 6.26 0.61
CA GLY A 142 0.66 5.94 -0.40
C GLY A 142 0.16 6.08 -1.84
N TYR A 143 -1.13 5.84 -2.13
CA TYR A 143 -1.69 6.12 -3.45
C TYR A 143 -1.61 7.62 -3.81
N ILE A 144 -1.95 8.49 -2.85
CA ILE A 144 -1.86 9.95 -3.00
C ILE A 144 -0.40 10.40 -3.15
N LYS A 145 0.51 9.84 -2.32
CA LYS A 145 1.96 10.10 -2.35
C LYS A 145 2.57 9.83 -3.73
N ASN A 146 2.05 8.83 -4.46
CA ASN A 146 2.57 8.43 -5.76
C ASN A 146 2.02 9.22 -6.96
N PHE A 147 0.94 10.00 -6.76
CA PHE A 147 0.39 10.86 -7.80
C PHE A 147 1.26 12.10 -8.03
N THR A 148 1.63 12.37 -9.28
CA THR A 148 2.38 13.58 -9.68
C THR A 148 1.44 14.71 -10.08
N SER A 149 0.22 14.39 -10.53
CA SER A 149 -0.81 15.38 -10.84
C SER A 149 -1.70 15.67 -9.64
N LYS A 150 -1.81 16.96 -9.28
CA LYS A 150 -2.83 17.41 -8.31
C LYS A 150 -4.25 17.02 -8.76
N TYR A 151 -4.51 16.97 -10.06
CA TYR A 151 -5.83 16.58 -10.57
C TYR A 151 -6.10 15.10 -10.33
N ALA A 152 -5.10 14.21 -10.41
CA ALA A 152 -5.25 12.81 -10.04
C ALA A 152 -5.64 12.67 -8.57
N ILE A 153 -4.98 13.39 -7.65
CA ILE A 153 -5.35 13.43 -6.23
C ILE A 153 -6.80 13.89 -6.04
N ARG A 154 -7.20 14.98 -6.72
CA ARG A 154 -8.54 15.56 -6.63
C ARG A 154 -9.62 14.62 -7.18
N PHE A 155 -9.40 13.99 -8.34
CA PHE A 155 -10.35 13.03 -8.89
C PHE A 155 -10.42 11.76 -8.06
N TYR A 156 -9.29 11.22 -7.61
CA TYR A 156 -9.26 10.05 -6.74
C TYR A 156 -10.09 10.28 -5.48
N THR A 157 -9.89 11.40 -4.81
CA THR A 157 -10.62 11.75 -3.57
C THR A 157 -12.12 11.96 -3.81
N LEU A 158 -12.49 12.57 -4.94
CA LEU A 158 -13.90 12.64 -5.38
C LEU A 158 -14.50 11.26 -5.65
N LEU A 159 -13.76 10.31 -6.24
CA LEU A 159 -14.32 8.98 -6.49
C LEU A 159 -14.46 8.15 -5.19
N LYS A 160 -13.60 8.37 -4.19
CA LYS A 160 -13.60 7.65 -2.91
C LYS A 160 -14.67 8.12 -1.92
N ASP A 161 -15.17 9.35 -2.07
CA ASP A 161 -16.26 9.96 -1.31
C ASP A 161 -17.54 9.09 -1.30
N TYR A 162 -17.85 8.42 -2.43
CA TYR A 162 -19.08 7.65 -2.62
C TYR A 162 -18.85 6.14 -2.51
N ARG A 163 -18.53 5.66 -1.30
CA ARG A 163 -18.41 4.22 -1.04
C ARG A 163 -19.72 3.51 -1.42
N LYS A 164 -19.63 2.53 -2.33
CA LYS A 164 -20.71 1.69 -2.93
C LYS A 164 -21.32 2.17 -4.26
N MET A 165 -20.98 3.34 -4.78
CA MET A 165 -21.37 3.70 -6.15
C MET A 165 -20.34 3.17 -7.17
N THR A 166 -20.82 2.70 -8.32
CA THR A 166 -20.00 2.25 -9.45
C THR A 166 -19.76 3.36 -10.48
N TYR A 167 -20.34 4.55 -10.25
CA TYR A 167 -20.18 5.70 -11.13
C TYR A 167 -20.38 7.02 -10.38
N ARG A 168 -19.88 8.12 -10.96
CA ARG A 168 -20.12 9.49 -10.50
C ARG A 168 -20.34 10.43 -11.68
N ASP A 169 -21.33 11.31 -11.52
CA ASP A 169 -21.68 12.33 -12.50
C ASP A 169 -20.98 13.65 -12.18
N PHE A 170 -20.42 14.28 -13.20
CA PHE A 170 -19.71 15.53 -13.08
C PHE A 170 -20.26 16.57 -14.05
N SER A 171 -20.44 17.79 -13.55
CA SER A 171 -20.61 18.98 -14.37
C SER A 171 -19.24 19.61 -14.63
N ILE A 172 -18.93 19.92 -15.90
CA ILE A 172 -17.67 20.58 -16.28
C ILE A 172 -17.55 21.93 -15.57
N LYS A 173 -18.64 22.71 -15.53
CA LYS A 173 -18.68 24.01 -14.84
C LYS A 173 -18.34 23.87 -13.36
N SER A 174 -18.89 22.86 -12.70
CA SER A 174 -18.63 22.61 -11.27
C SER A 174 -17.20 22.14 -11.05
N LEU A 175 -16.67 21.26 -11.92
CA LEU A 175 -15.28 20.81 -11.85
C LEU A 175 -14.29 21.96 -12.07
N ASN A 176 -14.52 22.81 -13.07
CA ASN A 176 -13.68 23.99 -13.30
C ASN A 176 -13.64 24.91 -12.08
N LYS A 177 -14.78 25.03 -11.38
CA LYS A 177 -14.92 25.81 -10.16
C LYS A 177 -14.08 25.23 -9.01
N ILE A 178 -14.20 23.93 -8.73
CA ILE A 178 -13.51 23.30 -7.59
C ILE A 178 -12.02 23.02 -7.85
N LEU A 179 -11.64 22.78 -9.11
CA LEU A 179 -10.26 22.58 -9.55
C LEU A 179 -9.55 23.91 -9.88
N MET A 180 -10.27 25.03 -9.78
CA MET A 180 -9.79 26.39 -10.07
C MET A 180 -9.16 26.53 -11.46
N LEU A 181 -9.82 25.95 -12.46
CA LEU A 181 -9.34 25.95 -13.84
C LEU A 181 -9.73 27.24 -14.57
N PRO A 182 -8.90 27.73 -15.52
CA PRO A 182 -9.25 28.85 -16.37
C PRO A 182 -10.50 28.57 -17.22
N LYS A 183 -11.24 29.62 -17.62
CA LYS A 183 -12.44 29.51 -18.48
C LYS A 183 -12.21 28.76 -19.79
N SER A 184 -10.98 28.72 -20.30
CA SER A 184 -10.63 27.95 -21.50
C SER A 184 -10.91 26.44 -21.37
N TYR A 185 -11.02 25.94 -20.14
CA TYR A 185 -11.39 24.56 -19.82
C TYR A 185 -12.91 24.33 -19.77
N ASP A 186 -13.74 25.34 -20.05
CA ASP A 186 -15.18 25.12 -20.30
C ASP A 186 -15.45 24.35 -21.62
N ASN A 187 -14.42 24.22 -22.45
CA ASN A 187 -14.38 23.31 -23.58
C ASN A 187 -14.03 21.89 -23.11
N TYR A 188 -14.96 20.95 -23.30
CA TYR A 188 -14.79 19.56 -22.87
C TYR A 188 -13.55 18.89 -23.45
N THR A 189 -13.25 19.07 -24.74
CA THR A 189 -12.08 18.45 -25.38
C THR A 189 -10.78 18.90 -24.70
N ARG A 190 -10.63 20.20 -24.43
CA ARG A 190 -9.46 20.73 -23.75
C ARG A 190 -9.36 20.24 -22.31
N PHE A 191 -10.49 20.19 -21.60
CA PHE A 191 -10.57 19.63 -20.25
C PHE A 191 -10.21 18.16 -20.20
N TYR A 192 -10.75 17.38 -21.13
CA TYR A 192 -10.52 15.95 -21.24
C TYR A 192 -9.03 15.66 -21.46
N LEU A 193 -8.43 16.26 -22.48
CA LEU A 193 -7.03 15.98 -22.86
C LEU A 193 -6.01 16.40 -21.79
N ASN A 194 -6.23 17.53 -21.13
CA ASN A 194 -5.20 18.14 -20.28
C ASN A 194 -5.43 17.92 -18.78
N VAL A 195 -6.63 17.51 -18.36
CA VAL A 195 -7.00 17.38 -16.94
C VAL A 195 -7.51 15.98 -16.65
N LEU A 196 -8.60 15.57 -17.32
CA LEU A 196 -9.31 14.34 -16.96
C LEU A 196 -8.56 13.09 -17.38
N LYS A 197 -8.14 12.99 -18.65
CA LYS A 197 -7.47 11.80 -19.17
C LYS A 197 -6.14 11.53 -18.46
N PRO A 198 -5.24 12.52 -18.26
CA PRO A 198 -4.02 12.29 -17.48
C PRO A 198 -4.30 11.85 -16.03
N ALA A 199 -5.35 12.41 -15.40
CA ALA A 199 -5.74 12.01 -14.06
C ALA A 199 -6.28 10.56 -14.01
N ILE A 200 -7.13 10.17 -14.97
CA ILE A 200 -7.65 8.80 -15.09
C ILE A 200 -6.50 7.81 -15.29
N ASP A 201 -5.58 8.10 -16.21
CA ASP A 201 -4.44 7.23 -16.50
C ASP A 201 -3.56 7.03 -15.26
N GLU A 202 -3.27 8.12 -14.55
CA GLU A 202 -2.47 8.09 -13.35
C GLU A 202 -3.17 7.33 -12.20
N ILE A 203 -4.48 7.55 -11.99
CA ILE A 203 -5.28 6.79 -11.01
C ILE A 203 -5.25 5.30 -11.34
N ASN A 204 -5.47 4.95 -12.60
CA ASN A 204 -5.44 3.57 -13.09
C ASN A 204 -4.07 2.92 -12.93
N ALA A 205 -2.98 3.67 -13.05
CA ALA A 205 -1.64 3.13 -12.88
C ALA A 205 -1.27 2.96 -11.40
N LYS A 206 -1.60 3.92 -10.54
CA LYS A 206 -0.95 4.07 -9.23
C LYS A 206 -1.86 3.86 -8.00
N SER A 207 -3.15 3.58 -8.18
CA SER A 207 -4.09 3.43 -7.07
C SER A 207 -4.84 2.10 -7.06
N ASP A 208 -5.67 1.91 -6.03
CA ASP A 208 -6.62 0.81 -5.88
C ASP A 208 -7.85 0.89 -6.80
N LEU A 209 -8.08 2.04 -7.44
CA LEU A 209 -9.21 2.24 -8.34
C LEU A 209 -8.88 1.88 -9.78
N ARG A 210 -9.88 1.34 -10.48
CA ARG A 210 -9.95 1.30 -11.94
C ARG A 210 -11.07 2.25 -12.38
N VAL A 211 -10.75 3.16 -13.29
CA VAL A 211 -11.65 4.19 -13.81
C VAL A 211 -11.73 4.01 -15.32
N ASN A 212 -12.95 3.90 -15.83
CA ASN A 212 -13.20 3.75 -17.27
C ASN A 212 -13.20 5.11 -17.96
N GLU A 213 -13.13 5.07 -19.30
CA GLU A 213 -13.32 6.27 -20.11
C GLU A 213 -14.67 6.96 -19.81
N PRO A 214 -14.70 8.30 -19.81
CA PRO A 214 -15.91 9.05 -19.50
C PRO A 214 -16.99 8.80 -20.56
N SER A 215 -18.23 8.67 -20.10
CA SER A 215 -19.42 8.68 -20.96
C SER A 215 -20.12 10.03 -20.88
N ASP A 216 -20.63 10.52 -22.01
CA ASP A 216 -21.41 11.76 -22.03
C ASP A 216 -22.69 11.58 -21.22
N PHE A 217 -22.90 12.41 -20.21
CA PHE A 217 -24.08 12.33 -19.34
C PHE A 217 -25.04 13.49 -19.54
N LYS A 218 -24.51 14.69 -19.81
CA LYS A 218 -25.30 15.90 -20.04
C LYS A 218 -24.78 16.66 -21.26
N LYS A 219 -25.69 16.99 -22.16
CA LYS A 219 -25.46 17.83 -23.35
C LYS A 219 -26.39 19.03 -23.33
N SER A 220 -25.91 20.16 -23.83
CA SER A 220 -26.71 21.35 -24.13
C SER A 220 -26.54 21.64 -25.62
N GLY A 221 -27.52 21.20 -26.43
CA GLY A 221 -27.34 21.09 -27.88
C GLY A 221 -26.22 20.11 -28.22
N LYS A 222 -25.25 20.54 -29.05
CA LYS A 222 -24.06 19.73 -29.41
C LYS A 222 -22.94 19.78 -28.35
N LYS A 223 -23.03 20.67 -27.35
CA LYS A 223 -21.97 20.86 -26.35
C LYS A 223 -22.14 19.89 -25.19
N ILE A 224 -21.09 19.13 -24.87
CA ILE A 224 -21.01 18.32 -23.65
C ILE A 224 -20.85 19.27 -22.46
N THR A 225 -21.76 19.17 -21.48
CA THR A 225 -21.78 20.00 -20.25
C THR A 225 -21.53 19.18 -18.98
N GLY A 226 -21.63 17.85 -19.09
CA GLY A 226 -21.29 16.93 -18.03
C GLY A 226 -21.04 15.52 -18.54
N PHE A 227 -20.28 14.77 -17.75
CA PHE A 227 -19.85 13.41 -18.06
C PHE A 227 -20.02 12.52 -16.83
N ARG A 228 -20.10 11.22 -17.07
CA ARG A 228 -20.15 10.18 -16.04
C ARG A 228 -18.87 9.36 -16.10
N LEU A 229 -18.23 9.21 -14.94
CA LEU A 229 -17.12 8.27 -14.75
C LEU A 229 -17.65 7.01 -14.10
N TYR A 230 -17.35 5.86 -14.70
CA TYR A 230 -17.54 4.56 -14.06
C TYR A 230 -16.23 4.13 -13.41
N PHE A 231 -16.32 3.54 -12.21
CA PHE A 231 -15.15 3.08 -11.48
C PHE A 231 -15.46 1.86 -10.63
N SER A 232 -14.41 1.11 -10.35
CA SER A 232 -14.41 -0.11 -9.55
C SER A 232 -13.13 -0.17 -8.72
N TYR A 233 -13.16 -1.00 -7.67
CA TYR A 233 -11.93 -1.38 -6.98
C TYR A 233 -11.28 -2.52 -7.72
N LYS A 234 -9.98 -2.40 -8.01
CA LYS A 234 -9.21 -3.46 -8.67
C LYS A 234 -9.27 -4.78 -7.89
N ASN A 235 -9.25 -4.69 -6.56
CA ASN A 235 -9.37 -5.86 -5.69
C ASN A 235 -10.74 -6.54 -5.84
N ASP A 236 -11.83 -5.77 -5.91
CA ASP A 236 -13.17 -6.33 -6.12
C ASP A 236 -13.25 -7.04 -7.49
N GLU A 237 -12.59 -6.52 -8.53
CA GLU A 237 -12.52 -7.18 -9.84
C GLU A 237 -11.77 -8.50 -9.76
N ILE A 238 -10.63 -8.54 -9.07
CA ILE A 238 -9.86 -9.78 -8.85
C ILE A 238 -10.72 -10.81 -8.13
N THR A 239 -11.38 -10.40 -7.04
CA THR A 239 -12.28 -11.28 -6.28
C THR A 239 -13.45 -11.77 -7.12
N LYS A 240 -14.13 -10.87 -7.85
CA LYS A 240 -15.22 -11.24 -8.77
C LYS A 240 -14.76 -12.22 -9.85
N ASN A 241 -13.56 -12.04 -10.40
CA ASN A 241 -12.99 -12.94 -11.41
C ASN A 241 -12.70 -14.32 -10.83
N LYS A 242 -12.11 -14.41 -9.63
CA LYS A 242 -11.91 -15.69 -8.91
C LYS A 242 -13.25 -16.39 -8.69
N ILE A 243 -14.26 -15.68 -8.17
CA ILE A 243 -15.60 -16.25 -7.96
C ILE A 243 -16.25 -16.69 -9.27
N LYS A 244 -16.12 -15.91 -10.34
CA LYS A 244 -16.64 -16.27 -11.68
C LYS A 244 -15.97 -17.54 -12.23
N ALA A 245 -14.66 -17.69 -12.04
CA ALA A 245 -13.91 -18.88 -12.44
C ALA A 245 -14.39 -20.12 -11.66
N VAL A 246 -14.55 -20.02 -10.34
CA VAL A 246 -15.06 -21.11 -9.51
C VAL A 246 -16.51 -21.45 -9.87
N LYS A 247 -17.39 -20.45 -10.08
CA LYS A 247 -18.77 -20.67 -10.54
C LYS A 247 -18.83 -21.40 -11.89
N SER A 248 -17.90 -21.09 -12.80
CA SER A 248 -17.81 -21.79 -14.09
C SER A 248 -17.44 -23.27 -13.93
N LYS A 249 -16.49 -23.59 -13.04
CA LYS A 249 -16.17 -24.98 -12.67
C LYS A 249 -17.35 -25.69 -12.00
N TYR A 250 -18.04 -25.02 -11.07
CA TYR A 250 -19.20 -25.55 -10.35
C TYR A 250 -20.33 -25.95 -11.30
N LYS A 251 -20.63 -25.12 -12.32
CA LYS A 251 -21.62 -25.45 -13.34
C LYS A 251 -21.32 -26.75 -14.09
N LYS A 252 -20.06 -27.15 -14.20
CA LYS A 252 -19.62 -28.36 -14.91
C LYS A 252 -19.48 -29.57 -14.00
N LEU A 253 -18.94 -29.38 -12.80
CA LEU A 253 -18.50 -30.47 -11.91
C LEU A 253 -19.33 -30.59 -10.62
N GLY A 254 -20.31 -29.71 -10.39
CA GLY A 254 -21.03 -29.65 -9.12
C GLY A 254 -20.08 -29.41 -7.94
N PHE A 255 -20.35 -30.04 -6.80
CA PHE A 255 -19.53 -29.84 -5.59
C PHE A 255 -18.07 -30.26 -5.73
N LEU A 256 -17.72 -31.13 -6.68
CA LEU A 256 -16.34 -31.50 -6.96
C LEU A 256 -15.49 -30.29 -7.41
N ALA A 257 -16.12 -29.24 -7.94
CA ALA A 257 -15.46 -27.99 -8.30
C ALA A 257 -14.82 -27.26 -7.10
N PHE A 258 -15.24 -27.58 -5.88
CA PHE A 258 -14.74 -26.97 -4.66
C PHE A 258 -13.63 -27.77 -4.00
N LYS A 259 -13.34 -29.00 -4.46
CA LYS A 259 -12.24 -29.80 -3.92
C LYS A 259 -10.92 -29.04 -4.05
N ASN A 260 -10.16 -28.96 -2.96
CA ASN A 260 -8.93 -28.21 -2.78
C ASN A 260 -9.06 -26.67 -2.84
N GLU A 261 -10.27 -26.11 -2.96
CA GLU A 261 -10.45 -24.66 -2.79
C GLU A 261 -10.34 -24.32 -1.31
N LYS A 262 -9.64 -23.21 -1.02
CA LYS A 262 -9.53 -22.68 0.33
C LYS A 262 -10.68 -21.72 0.62
N ILE A 263 -11.22 -21.78 1.83
CA ILE A 263 -12.30 -20.90 2.29
C ILE A 263 -11.97 -20.34 3.66
N MET A 264 -12.49 -19.14 3.94
CA MET A 264 -12.39 -18.51 5.25
C MET A 264 -13.73 -18.59 5.99
N ILE A 265 -13.71 -19.12 7.21
CA ILE A 265 -14.85 -19.23 8.11
C ILE A 265 -14.45 -18.64 9.47
N GLY A 266 -15.13 -17.56 9.87
CA GLY A 266 -14.62 -16.72 10.95
C GLY A 266 -13.25 -16.17 10.55
N ASP A 267 -12.26 -16.36 11.42
CA ASP A 267 -10.86 -15.95 11.20
C ASP A 267 -9.97 -17.10 10.70
N ASN A 268 -10.54 -18.30 10.54
CA ASN A 268 -9.80 -19.51 10.18
C ASN A 268 -9.90 -19.81 8.68
N ILE A 269 -8.83 -20.38 8.13
CA ILE A 269 -8.72 -20.79 6.72
C ILE A 269 -8.73 -22.32 6.66
N PHE A 270 -9.63 -22.87 5.86
CA PHE A 270 -9.76 -24.32 5.66
C PHE A 270 -9.62 -24.67 4.17
N THR A 271 -9.05 -25.82 3.86
CA THR A 271 -9.10 -26.40 2.52
C THR A 271 -10.28 -27.36 2.44
N ILE A 272 -11.13 -27.22 1.43
CA ILE A 272 -12.25 -28.15 1.22
C ILE A 272 -11.71 -29.47 0.67
N ASN A 273 -11.90 -30.56 1.41
CA ASN A 273 -11.60 -31.90 0.93
C ASN A 273 -12.78 -32.46 0.11
N GLU A 274 -13.97 -32.45 0.71
CA GLU A 274 -15.19 -32.96 0.07
C GLU A 274 -16.47 -32.32 0.63
N ILE A 275 -17.55 -32.48 -0.11
CA ILE A 275 -18.89 -32.08 0.31
C ILE A 275 -19.81 -33.27 0.11
N ILE A 276 -20.37 -33.75 1.22
CA ILE A 276 -21.19 -34.96 1.25
C ILE A 276 -22.63 -34.61 1.68
N TYR A 277 -23.59 -35.45 1.28
CA TYR A 277 -24.95 -35.38 1.79
C TYR A 277 -25.19 -36.57 2.73
N HIS A 278 -25.37 -36.29 4.02
CA HIS A 278 -25.55 -37.28 5.07
C HIS A 278 -26.51 -36.74 6.14
N GLU A 279 -27.36 -37.60 6.72
CA GLU A 279 -28.36 -37.21 7.74
C GLU A 279 -29.21 -36.00 7.31
N GLN A 280 -29.71 -36.04 6.07
CA GLN A 280 -30.55 -34.99 5.48
C GLN A 280 -29.86 -33.60 5.38
N ARG A 281 -28.53 -33.54 5.47
CA ARG A 281 -27.77 -32.30 5.41
C ARG A 281 -26.58 -32.43 4.47
N TYR A 282 -26.27 -31.34 3.78
CA TYR A 282 -24.95 -31.14 3.19
C TYR A 282 -23.96 -30.84 4.32
N LYS A 283 -22.80 -31.49 4.26
CA LYS A 283 -21.67 -31.28 5.16
C LYS A 283 -20.42 -31.00 4.32
N CYS A 284 -19.68 -29.95 4.67
CA CYS A 284 -18.38 -29.63 4.08
C CYS A 284 -17.29 -30.17 4.98
N ILE A 285 -16.48 -31.08 4.46
CA ILE A 285 -15.38 -31.69 5.20
C ILE A 285 -14.07 -31.03 4.76
N SER A 286 -13.29 -30.57 5.73
CA SER A 286 -11.96 -30.01 5.48
C SER A 286 -10.91 -31.10 5.21
N ASP A 287 -9.73 -30.69 4.78
CA ASP A 287 -8.51 -31.52 4.72
C ASP A 287 -8.10 -32.10 6.09
N GLN A 288 -8.56 -31.49 7.18
CA GLN A 288 -8.37 -31.96 8.56
C GLN A 288 -9.48 -32.93 9.02
N ASN A 289 -10.36 -33.38 8.12
CA ASN A 289 -11.54 -34.22 8.41
C ASN A 289 -12.55 -33.57 9.37
N GLU A 290 -12.54 -32.25 9.48
CA GLU A 290 -13.50 -31.50 10.29
C GLU A 290 -14.71 -31.09 9.45
N ASN A 291 -15.92 -31.18 10.03
CA ASN A 291 -17.11 -30.63 9.41
C ASN A 291 -17.16 -29.11 9.67
N ILE A 292 -16.83 -28.32 8.65
CA ILE A 292 -16.69 -26.88 8.77
C ILE A 292 -17.97 -26.09 8.42
N LEU A 293 -18.90 -26.70 7.68
CA LEU A 293 -20.18 -26.09 7.29
C LEU A 293 -21.26 -27.17 7.18
N SER A 294 -22.46 -26.92 7.68
CA SER A 294 -23.59 -27.84 7.51
C SER A 294 -24.94 -27.16 7.33
N THR A 295 -25.70 -27.62 6.34
CA THR A 295 -27.03 -27.08 6.03
C THR A 295 -27.90 -28.13 5.32
N PRO A 296 -29.22 -28.17 5.56
CA PRO A 296 -30.13 -29.05 4.81
C PRO A 296 -30.31 -28.61 3.35
N PHE A 297 -29.95 -27.37 3.00
CA PHE A 297 -30.26 -26.80 1.70
C PHE A 297 -29.03 -26.65 0.81
N LYS A 298 -29.10 -27.20 -0.41
CA LYS A 298 -28.01 -27.17 -1.40
C LYS A 298 -27.60 -25.74 -1.78
N ASN A 299 -28.57 -24.89 -2.11
CA ASN A 299 -28.34 -23.48 -2.43
C ASN A 299 -27.65 -22.73 -1.28
N LYS A 300 -28.01 -23.04 -0.03
CA LYS A 300 -27.37 -22.43 1.14
C LYS A 300 -25.93 -22.91 1.31
N MET A 301 -25.66 -24.17 1.01
CA MET A 301 -24.31 -24.73 1.01
C MET A 301 -23.43 -24.01 -0.02
N GLU A 302 -23.95 -23.80 -1.23
CA GLU A 302 -23.29 -23.03 -2.29
C GLU A 302 -22.98 -21.59 -1.84
N GLU A 303 -23.97 -20.88 -1.29
CA GLU A 303 -23.78 -19.50 -0.79
C GLU A 303 -22.68 -19.42 0.27
N MET A 304 -22.66 -20.36 1.23
CA MET A 304 -21.69 -20.38 2.32
C MET A 304 -20.27 -20.59 1.78
N ILE A 305 -20.07 -21.51 0.83
CA ILE A 305 -18.76 -21.75 0.20
C ILE A 305 -18.31 -20.52 -0.59
N PHE A 306 -19.15 -20.00 -1.49
CA PHE A 306 -18.77 -18.84 -2.30
C PHE A 306 -18.46 -17.62 -1.43
N SER A 307 -19.22 -17.40 -0.36
CA SER A 307 -18.93 -16.35 0.62
C SER A 307 -17.60 -16.58 1.33
N GLY A 308 -17.28 -17.82 1.71
CA GLY A 308 -15.99 -18.16 2.32
C GLY A 308 -14.79 -17.96 1.38
N ILE A 309 -14.92 -18.31 0.10
CA ILE A 309 -13.89 -18.04 -0.93
C ILE A 309 -13.71 -16.53 -1.11
N GLU A 310 -14.82 -15.78 -1.20
CA GLU A 310 -14.80 -14.32 -1.38
C GLU A 310 -14.12 -13.63 -0.20
N LYS A 311 -14.44 -14.03 1.03
CA LYS A 311 -13.78 -13.52 2.25
C LYS A 311 -12.29 -13.78 2.23
N LEU A 312 -11.88 -15.03 1.98
CA LEU A 312 -10.46 -15.40 1.91
C LEU A 312 -9.71 -14.56 0.87
N GLN A 313 -10.25 -14.46 -0.35
CA GLN A 313 -9.63 -13.71 -1.43
C GLN A 313 -9.46 -12.23 -1.07
N ASN A 314 -10.47 -11.63 -0.41
CA ASN A 314 -10.40 -10.25 0.04
C ASN A 314 -9.36 -10.03 1.14
N GLU A 315 -9.22 -10.97 2.09
CA GLU A 315 -8.20 -10.89 3.14
C GLU A 315 -6.79 -11.06 2.58
N MET A 316 -6.56 -12.03 1.67
CA MET A 316 -5.27 -12.19 0.99
C MET A 316 -4.85 -10.92 0.24
N LEU A 317 -5.79 -10.27 -0.46
CA LEU A 317 -5.51 -9.02 -1.17
C LEU A 317 -5.22 -7.84 -0.24
N LYS A 318 -5.65 -7.88 1.02
CA LYS A 318 -5.29 -6.88 2.03
C LYS A 318 -3.90 -7.15 2.61
N SER A 319 -3.58 -8.40 2.93
CA SER A 319 -2.28 -8.78 3.49
C SER A 319 -1.13 -8.52 2.51
N GLU A 320 -1.29 -8.92 1.24
CA GLU A 320 -0.28 -8.67 0.18
C GLU A 320 0.04 -7.17 0.02
N LYS A 321 -0.96 -6.30 0.20
CA LYS A 321 -0.75 -4.85 0.12
C LYS A 321 0.02 -4.31 1.31
N LYS A 322 -0.26 -4.83 2.52
CA LYS A 322 0.46 -4.44 3.73
C LYS A 322 1.94 -4.85 3.61
N GLU A 323 2.18 -6.08 3.17
CA GLU A 323 3.52 -6.62 2.98
C GLU A 323 4.32 -5.87 1.89
N LYS A 324 3.68 -5.48 0.77
CA LYS A 324 4.32 -4.63 -0.25
C LYS A 324 4.70 -3.24 0.26
N VAL A 325 3.91 -2.66 1.17
CA VAL A 325 4.23 -1.36 1.78
C VAL A 325 5.44 -1.51 2.71
N GLU A 326 5.41 -2.50 3.61
CA GLU A 326 6.51 -2.80 4.53
C GLU A 326 7.82 -3.12 3.77
N LEU A 327 7.72 -3.87 2.67
CA LEU A 327 8.88 -4.17 1.81
C LEU A 327 9.45 -2.93 1.13
N ASN A 328 8.60 -2.04 0.61
CA ASN A 328 9.06 -0.79 0.00
C ASN A 328 9.73 0.13 1.03
N GLU A 329 9.16 0.25 2.23
CA GLU A 329 9.75 1.01 3.34
C GLU A 329 11.13 0.43 3.73
N PHE A 330 11.24 -0.90 3.83
CA PHE A 330 12.51 -1.58 4.10
C PHE A 330 13.58 -1.37 3.00
N LEU A 331 13.18 -1.42 1.73
CA LEU A 331 14.08 -1.18 0.60
C LEU A 331 14.58 0.27 0.56
N GLU A 332 13.70 1.24 0.82
CA GLU A 332 14.06 2.66 0.91
C GLU A 332 15.07 2.93 2.05
N GLU A 333 14.90 2.31 3.22
CA GLU A 333 15.85 2.42 4.33
C GLU A 333 17.24 1.86 3.98
N LYS A 334 17.30 0.75 3.26
CA LYS A 334 18.54 0.13 2.82
C LYS A 334 19.29 1.02 1.82
N ASP A 335 18.58 1.56 0.84
CA ASP A 335 19.11 2.52 -0.13
C ASP A 335 19.64 3.79 0.57
N GLU A 336 18.98 4.25 1.63
CA GLU A 336 19.40 5.42 2.41
C GLU A 336 20.70 5.15 3.19
N LYS A 337 20.83 3.98 3.83
CA LYS A 337 22.06 3.54 4.48
C LYS A 337 23.22 3.45 3.48
N GLU A 338 22.94 2.93 2.28
CA GLU A 338 23.95 2.79 1.22
C GLU A 338 24.38 4.15 0.66
N LYS A 339 23.44 5.08 0.44
CA LYS A 339 23.75 6.47 0.04
C LYS A 339 24.56 7.22 1.09
N LYS A 340 24.22 7.10 2.39
CA LYS A 340 25.00 7.71 3.48
C LYS A 340 26.41 7.14 3.55
N ARG A 341 26.55 5.82 3.39
CA ARG A 341 27.85 5.14 3.33
C ARG A 341 28.70 5.62 2.15
N ASN A 342 28.11 5.75 0.97
CA ASN A 342 28.81 6.22 -0.24
C ASN A 342 29.17 7.71 -0.16
N PHE A 343 28.30 8.54 0.41
CA PHE A 343 28.57 9.96 0.63
C PHE A 343 29.70 10.18 1.64
N ALA A 344 29.72 9.42 2.75
CA ALA A 344 30.80 9.48 3.74
C ALA A 344 32.16 9.06 3.16
N LYS A 345 32.18 8.00 2.33
CA LYS A 345 33.38 7.56 1.59
C LYS A 345 33.91 8.63 0.63
N MET A 346 33.01 9.34 -0.06
CA MET A 346 33.38 10.30 -1.10
C MET A 346 33.87 11.65 -0.52
N PHE A 347 33.33 12.09 0.62
CA PHE A 347 33.62 13.42 1.18
C PHE A 347 34.64 13.45 2.32
N LEU A 348 34.76 12.38 3.11
CA LEU A 348 35.60 12.40 4.31
C LEU A 348 36.92 11.61 4.17
N GLY A 349 37.15 10.93 3.04
CA GLY A 349 38.40 10.17 2.82
C GLY A 349 38.66 9.12 3.89
N LEU A 350 37.61 8.61 4.54
CA LEU A 350 37.72 7.70 5.68
C LEU A 350 38.12 6.30 5.20
N ASN A 351 39.30 5.85 5.59
CA ASN A 351 39.68 4.44 5.56
C ASN A 351 38.94 3.67 6.66
N ASP A 352 38.71 2.38 6.43
CA ASP A 352 37.78 1.51 7.17
C ASP A 352 38.04 1.35 8.69
N SER A 353 39.00 2.05 9.29
CA SER A 353 39.41 1.90 10.70
C SER A 353 38.87 2.93 11.69
N GLU A 354 38.11 3.96 11.28
CA GLU A 354 37.63 5.01 12.20
C GLU A 354 36.11 5.26 12.17
N ASN A 355 35.32 4.18 12.17
CA ASN A 355 33.89 4.25 12.48
C ASN A 355 33.58 3.47 13.76
N LYS A 356 33.73 4.10 14.94
CA LYS A 356 33.11 3.62 16.19
C LYS A 356 32.03 4.60 16.61
N ASN A 357 30.78 4.22 16.28
CA ASN A 357 29.48 4.53 16.93
C ASN A 357 28.33 4.63 15.92
N ILE A 358 28.19 3.60 15.08
CA ILE A 358 26.91 3.25 14.43
C ILE A 358 26.77 1.76 14.66
N GLU A 359 25.69 1.33 15.35
CA GLU A 359 25.46 -0.06 15.75
C GLU A 359 25.76 -1.04 14.60
N GLU A 360 26.79 -1.87 14.79
CA GLU A 360 27.23 -2.86 13.82
C GLU A 360 26.12 -3.90 13.60
N GLU A 361 25.81 -4.18 12.32
CA GLU A 361 24.97 -5.33 11.92
C GLU A 361 25.58 -6.57 12.57
N THR A 362 24.85 -7.21 13.48
CA THR A 362 25.33 -8.41 14.19
C THR A 362 25.69 -9.49 13.16
N GLU A 363 26.65 -10.37 13.47
CA GLU A 363 27.03 -11.45 12.56
C GLU A 363 25.82 -12.28 12.10
N GLU A 364 24.86 -12.52 13.00
CA GLU A 364 23.59 -13.19 12.66
C GLU A 364 22.79 -12.46 11.59
N GLN A 365 22.66 -11.14 11.69
CA GLN A 365 21.96 -10.33 10.70
C GLN A 365 22.66 -10.38 9.33
N LYS A 366 24.00 -10.46 9.31
CA LYS A 366 24.77 -10.61 8.06
C LYS A 366 24.48 -11.96 7.38
N TYR A 367 24.57 -13.06 8.12
CA TYR A 367 24.34 -14.40 7.55
C TYR A 367 22.87 -14.62 7.16
N LEU A 368 21.92 -14.16 7.96
CA LEU A 368 20.48 -14.25 7.63
C LEU A 368 20.14 -13.50 6.34
N LYS A 369 20.69 -12.30 6.17
CA LYS A 369 20.51 -11.50 4.95
C LYS A 369 21.16 -12.15 3.73
N PHE A 370 22.31 -12.80 3.92
CA PHE A 370 22.99 -13.54 2.86
C PHE A 370 22.15 -14.74 2.39
N LEU A 371 21.63 -15.55 3.31
CA LEU A 371 20.77 -16.69 3.01
C LEU A 371 19.47 -16.28 2.29
N LYS A 372 18.84 -15.18 2.71
CA LYS A 372 17.68 -14.59 2.00
C LYS A 372 18.02 -14.21 0.56
N ASN A 373 19.22 -13.70 0.33
CA ASN A 373 19.70 -13.33 -1.00
C ASN A 373 20.04 -14.56 -1.86
N MET A 374 20.62 -15.61 -1.27
CA MET A 374 20.87 -16.88 -1.96
C MET A 374 19.55 -17.49 -2.47
N LYS A 375 18.52 -17.53 -1.63
CA LYS A 375 17.17 -17.97 -2.00
C LYS A 375 16.58 -17.14 -3.13
N ALA A 376 16.58 -15.82 -2.99
CA ALA A 376 15.98 -14.92 -3.98
C ALA A 376 16.64 -14.98 -5.36
N LYS A 377 17.90 -15.42 -5.43
CA LYS A 377 18.69 -15.49 -6.67
C LYS A 377 18.89 -16.90 -7.20
N GLU A 378 18.22 -17.90 -6.62
CA GLU A 378 18.40 -19.32 -6.97
C GLU A 378 19.90 -19.69 -7.01
N PHE A 379 20.63 -19.23 -5.98
CA PHE A 379 22.09 -19.28 -5.96
C PHE A 379 22.61 -20.71 -6.15
N ARG A 380 23.59 -20.89 -7.02
CA ARG A 380 24.20 -22.19 -7.28
C ARG A 380 25.60 -22.27 -6.69
N PHE A 381 25.94 -23.44 -6.16
CA PHE A 381 27.24 -23.69 -5.54
C PHE A 381 27.70 -25.12 -5.82
N GLU A 382 29.01 -25.31 -5.88
CA GLU A 382 29.60 -26.64 -5.90
C GLU A 382 29.93 -27.08 -4.47
N TYR A 383 29.56 -28.31 -4.15
CA TYR A 383 29.90 -28.94 -2.88
C TYR A 383 30.01 -30.44 -3.09
N ASP A 384 31.12 -31.02 -2.61
CA ASP A 384 31.44 -32.44 -2.75
C ASP A 384 31.41 -32.94 -4.21
N GLY A 385 31.96 -32.14 -5.13
CA GLY A 385 32.04 -32.47 -6.56
C GLY A 385 30.69 -32.43 -7.30
N LYS A 386 29.62 -31.96 -6.65
CA LYS A 386 28.27 -31.85 -7.21
C LYS A 386 27.84 -30.38 -7.29
N LEU A 387 27.04 -30.06 -8.30
CA LEU A 387 26.43 -28.75 -8.45
C LEU A 387 25.07 -28.74 -7.74
N TRP A 388 24.84 -27.75 -6.90
CA TRP A 388 23.62 -27.59 -6.12
C TRP A 388 22.95 -26.25 -6.43
N GLN A 389 21.63 -26.23 -6.43
CA GLN A 389 20.84 -24.99 -6.41
C GLN A 389 20.23 -24.80 -5.03
N PHE A 390 20.41 -23.60 -4.47
CA PHE A 390 19.87 -23.21 -3.19
C PHE A 390 18.36 -22.97 -3.30
N ASP A 391 17.57 -23.68 -2.50
CA ASP A 391 16.10 -23.62 -2.54
C ASP A 391 15.52 -22.91 -1.31
N ASP A 392 15.98 -23.27 -0.10
CA ASP A 392 15.48 -22.68 1.14
C ASP A 392 16.46 -22.86 2.32
N PHE A 393 16.15 -22.27 3.48
CA PHE A 393 16.89 -22.45 4.72
C PHE A 393 16.01 -22.26 5.96
N ASP A 394 16.42 -22.87 7.06
CA ASP A 394 15.94 -22.55 8.41
C ASP A 394 17.13 -22.05 9.23
N PHE A 395 17.08 -20.77 9.59
CA PHE A 395 18.19 -20.11 10.29
C PHE A 395 18.30 -20.52 11.75
N TYR A 396 17.17 -20.84 12.40
CA TYR A 396 17.13 -21.18 13.81
C TYR A 396 17.41 -22.67 14.04
N GLU A 397 17.08 -23.51 13.05
CA GLU A 397 17.41 -24.94 13.02
C GLU A 397 18.73 -25.24 12.27
N PHE A 398 19.49 -24.21 11.92
CA PHE A 398 20.81 -24.32 11.26
C PHE A 398 20.83 -25.22 10.02
N LYS A 399 19.84 -25.05 9.14
CA LYS A 399 19.58 -25.94 8.00
C LYS A 399 19.52 -25.19 6.67
N ILE A 400 20.13 -25.77 5.63
CA ILE A 400 20.01 -25.34 4.23
C ILE A 400 19.40 -26.46 3.40
N ILE A 401 18.47 -26.08 2.51
CA ILE A 401 17.81 -26.98 1.56
C ILE A 401 18.30 -26.61 0.16
N ALA A 402 18.85 -27.60 -0.55
CA ALA A 402 19.33 -27.42 -1.90
C ALA A 402 19.08 -28.67 -2.74
N THR A 403 18.89 -28.48 -4.05
CA THR A 403 18.63 -29.56 -5.00
C THR A 403 19.83 -29.73 -5.93
N GLU A 404 20.29 -30.97 -6.08
CA GLU A 404 21.38 -31.33 -6.99
C GLU A 404 20.96 -31.08 -8.45
N LEU A 405 21.86 -30.49 -9.23
CA LEU A 405 21.72 -30.29 -10.67
C LEU A 405 22.65 -31.27 -11.39
N VAL A 406 22.07 -32.18 -12.16
CA VAL A 406 22.80 -33.20 -12.94
C VAL A 406 22.59 -32.93 -14.42
N ARG A 407 23.64 -33.09 -15.22
CA ARG A 407 23.54 -32.99 -16.68
C ARG A 407 22.94 -34.27 -17.26
N ASP A 408 22.01 -34.13 -18.18
CA ASP A 408 21.51 -35.27 -18.96
C ASP A 408 22.36 -35.55 -20.21
N GLU A 409 21.94 -36.52 -21.03
CA GLU A 409 22.60 -36.92 -22.27
C GLU A 409 22.69 -35.80 -23.34
N TYR A 410 21.99 -34.68 -23.13
CA TYR A 410 21.98 -33.50 -23.99
C TYR A 410 22.70 -32.29 -23.34
N GLU A 411 23.43 -32.52 -22.23
CA GLU A 411 24.14 -31.50 -21.43
C GLU A 411 23.22 -30.50 -20.68
N ASP A 412 21.92 -30.74 -20.65
CA ASP A 412 20.94 -29.89 -19.95
C ASP A 412 20.95 -30.18 -18.44
N LEU A 413 20.93 -29.13 -17.62
CA LEU A 413 20.87 -29.25 -16.16
C LEU A 413 19.44 -29.63 -15.70
N LYS A 414 19.30 -30.80 -15.10
CA LYS A 414 18.06 -31.30 -14.51
C LYS A 414 18.16 -31.40 -12.99
N PHE A 415 17.06 -31.07 -12.32
CA PHE A 415 16.91 -31.23 -10.88
C PHE A 415 16.85 -32.72 -10.53
N ALA A 416 17.70 -33.14 -9.60
CA ALA A 416 17.79 -34.51 -9.10
C ALA A 416 17.33 -34.58 -7.64
N THR A 417 18.24 -34.88 -6.71
CA THR A 417 17.91 -35.12 -5.31
C THR A 417 17.97 -33.83 -4.49
N THR A 418 16.93 -33.55 -3.70
CA THR A 418 16.97 -32.48 -2.69
C THR A 418 17.64 -32.98 -1.41
N MET A 419 18.59 -32.21 -0.89
CA MET A 419 19.33 -32.52 0.32
C MET A 419 19.12 -31.44 1.39
N HIS A 420 19.16 -31.88 2.65
CA HIS A 420 19.13 -31.02 3.83
C HIS A 420 20.53 -31.00 4.47
N PHE A 421 21.23 -29.88 4.36
CA PHE A 421 22.50 -29.65 5.01
C PHE A 421 22.27 -29.05 6.39
N ASN A 422 22.51 -29.82 7.45
CA ASN A 422 22.27 -29.41 8.84
C ASN A 422 23.60 -29.20 9.57
N ALA A 423 23.71 -28.09 10.31
CA ALA A 423 24.83 -27.84 11.21
C ALA A 423 24.39 -28.09 12.67
N LYS A 424 25.35 -28.43 13.54
CA LYS A 424 25.07 -28.73 14.96
C LYS A 424 24.91 -27.48 15.82
N ASP A 425 25.51 -26.39 15.37
CA ASP A 425 25.57 -25.11 16.07
C ASP A 425 25.73 -23.96 15.07
N GLN A 426 25.56 -22.74 15.57
CA GLN A 426 25.62 -21.51 14.79
C GLN A 426 26.98 -21.28 14.12
N GLU A 427 28.08 -21.65 14.78
CA GLU A 427 29.43 -21.44 14.24
C GLU A 427 29.66 -22.36 13.02
N GLN A 428 29.26 -23.63 13.14
CA GLN A 428 29.28 -24.58 12.03
C GLN A 428 28.33 -24.17 10.90
N PHE A 429 27.17 -23.60 11.24
CA PHE A 429 26.22 -23.10 10.26
C PHE A 429 26.82 -21.97 9.42
N PHE A 430 27.48 -21.01 10.06
CA PHE A 430 28.12 -19.89 9.37
C PHE A 430 29.29 -20.35 8.49
N LYS A 431 30.12 -21.28 9.00
CA LYS A 431 31.19 -21.92 8.20
C LYS A 431 30.64 -22.67 6.98
N MET A 432 29.51 -23.36 7.12
CA MET A 432 28.83 -24.04 6.02
C MET A 432 28.35 -23.05 4.96
N VAL A 433 27.73 -21.94 5.37
CA VAL A 433 27.32 -20.86 4.46
C VAL A 433 28.50 -20.27 3.70
N ASP A 434 29.62 -20.00 4.38
CA ASP A 434 30.83 -19.49 3.75
C ASP A 434 31.47 -20.49 2.77
N THR A 435 31.37 -21.78 3.08
CA THR A 435 31.82 -22.86 2.18
C THR A 435 31.03 -22.84 0.88
N PHE A 436 29.70 -22.78 0.95
CA PHE A 436 28.84 -22.74 -0.23
C PHE A 436 29.02 -21.45 -1.04
N LYS A 437 29.28 -20.34 -0.37
CA LYS A 437 29.57 -19.05 -1.01
C LYS A 437 30.84 -19.09 -1.87
N ASN A 438 31.89 -19.74 -1.37
CA ASN A 438 33.20 -19.75 -2.02
C ASN A 438 33.38 -20.88 -3.05
N GLY A 439 32.45 -21.84 -3.10
CA GLY A 439 32.53 -23.03 -3.95
C GLY A 439 32.30 -22.80 -5.45
N TYR A 440 31.77 -21.65 -5.87
CA TYR A 440 31.53 -21.39 -7.30
C TYR A 440 32.66 -20.55 -7.92
N LYS A 441 33.55 -21.19 -8.69
CA LYS A 441 34.43 -20.52 -9.65
C LYS A 441 33.91 -20.81 -11.07
N PRO A 442 33.26 -19.86 -11.75
CA PRO A 442 32.88 -20.06 -13.14
C PRO A 442 34.16 -20.14 -13.98
N SER A 443 34.35 -21.26 -14.69
CA SER A 443 35.26 -21.40 -15.83
C SER A 443 34.65 -20.77 -17.08
#